data_AF-X0XSY2-F1
#
_entry.id   AF-X0XSY2-F1
#
_cell.length_a   1.000
_cell.length_b   1.000
_cell.length_c   1.000
_cell.angle_alpha   90.00
_cell.angle_beta   90.00
_cell.angle_gamma   90.00
#
_symmetry.space_group_name_H-M   'P 1'
#
loop_
_entity.id
_entity.type
_entity.pdbx_description
1 polymer ?
#
loop_
_entity_poly.entity_id
_entity_poly.type
_entity_poly.pdbx_seq_one_letter_code
_entity_poly.pdbx_strand_id
1 'polypeptide(L)' 'MTTPIMAWALGGPEMMVILLIVLLLFGAKKLPQLARGVGKSMGEFKKAKQEFEEEITSAKDDIKS' A
#
# COMPACT_ATOMS: atom_id res chain seq x y z
N MET A 1 -11.32 12.20 -37.90
CA MET A 1 -12.33 12.25 -36.82
C MET A 1 -12.31 10.89 -36.12
N THR A 2 -11.76 10.82 -34.89
CA THR A 2 -11.76 9.71 -33.88
C THR A 2 -10.47 9.68 -33.02
N THR A 3 -9.54 10.62 -33.19
CA THR A 3 -8.27 10.68 -32.45
C THR A 3 -8.21 11.63 -31.22
N PRO A 4 -9.22 11.75 -30.33
CA PRO A 4 -8.99 12.39 -29.02
C PRO A 4 -8.77 11.40 -27.86
N ILE A 5 -9.18 10.13 -27.99
CA ILE A 5 -9.13 9.15 -26.87
C ILE A 5 -7.68 8.77 -26.52
N MET A 6 -6.76 8.77 -27.50
CA MET A 6 -5.37 8.36 -27.29
C MET A 6 -4.53 9.43 -26.56
N ALA A 7 -4.96 10.69 -26.56
CA ALA A 7 -4.32 11.77 -25.78
C ALA A 7 -4.83 11.81 -24.33
N TRP A 8 -6.04 11.30 -24.09
CA TRP A 8 -6.57 11.03 -22.75
C TRP A 8 -5.84 9.83 -22.11
N ALA A 9 -5.49 8.81 -22.90
CA ALA A 9 -4.79 7.60 -22.44
C ALA A 9 -3.43 7.78 -21.72
N LEU A 10 -2.84 8.99 -21.71
CA LEU A 10 -1.63 9.32 -20.95
C LEU A 10 -1.98 9.96 -19.59
N GLY A 11 -2.89 9.32 -18.85
CA GLY A 11 -2.76 9.08 -17.41
C GLY A 11 -3.16 10.19 -16.44
N GLY A 12 -3.42 11.42 -16.89
CA GLY A 12 -3.77 12.52 -16.00
C GLY A 12 -5.26 12.60 -15.66
N PRO A 13 -6.14 12.88 -16.65
CA PRO A 13 -7.55 13.14 -16.41
C PRO A 13 -8.35 11.90 -15.98
N GLU A 14 -8.17 10.74 -16.62
CA GLU A 14 -8.90 9.50 -16.27
C GLU A 14 -8.65 9.09 -14.81
N MET A 15 -7.40 9.11 -14.37
CA MET A 15 -7.05 8.72 -13.00
C MET A 15 -7.73 9.62 -11.98
N MET A 16 -7.87 10.92 -12.29
CA MET A 16 -8.56 11.86 -11.42
C MET A 16 -10.08 11.60 -11.37
N VAL A 17 -10.70 11.23 -12.49
CA VAL A 17 -12.12 10.85 -12.55
C VAL A 17 -12.37 9.56 -11.77
N ILE A 18 -11.53 8.54 -11.93
CA ILE A 18 -11.63 7.29 -11.17
C ILE A 18 -11.47 7.55 -9.68
N LEU A 19 -10.47 8.36 -9.29
CA LEU A 19 -10.27 8.76 -7.90
C LEU A 19 -11.51 9.47 -7.34
N LEU A 20 -12.12 10.37 -8.13
CA LEU A 20 -13.34 11.07 -7.73
C LEU A 20 -14.51 10.11 -7.50
N ILE A 21 -14.71 9.14 -8.40
CA ILE A 21 -15.75 8.12 -8.24
C ILE A 21 -15.51 7.27 -6.99
N VAL A 22 -14.28 6.80 -6.77
CA VAL A 22 -13.91 6.04 -5.58
C VAL A 22 -14.14 6.89 -4.32
N LEU A 23 -13.78 8.17 -4.33
CA LEU A 23 -14.03 9.09 -3.23
C LEU A 23 -15.51 9.34 -2.97
N LEU A 24 -16.37 9.34 -3.98
CA LEU A 24 -17.82 9.45 -3.81
C LEU A 24 -18.42 8.16 -3.21
N LEU A 25 -17.96 6.99 -3.64
CA LEU A 25 -18.44 5.69 -3.15
C LEU A 25 -18.00 5.41 -1.71
N PHE A 26 -16.71 5.60 -1.42
CA PHE A 26 -16.14 5.27 -0.11
C PHE A 26 -16.11 6.48 0.83
N GLY A 27 -16.15 7.70 0.29
CA GLY A 27 -16.01 8.94 1.04
C GLY A 27 -14.54 9.36 1.22
N ALA A 28 -14.27 10.66 1.15
CA ALA A 28 -12.93 11.24 1.31
C ALA A 28 -12.26 10.94 2.67
N LYS A 29 -13.05 10.59 3.68
CA LYS A 29 -12.53 10.22 5.01
C LYS A 29 -12.17 8.74 5.14
N LYS A 30 -12.79 7.83 4.38
CA LYS A 30 -12.57 6.38 4.58
C LYS A 30 -11.31 5.87 3.89
N LEU A 31 -10.99 6.41 2.71
CA LEU A 31 -9.76 6.10 1.98
C LEU A 31 -8.49 6.28 2.84
N PRO A 32 -8.25 7.46 3.48
CA PRO A 32 -7.09 7.64 4.35
C PRO A 32 -7.20 6.85 5.66
N GLN A 33 -8.41 6.59 6.16
CA GLN A 33 -8.61 5.82 7.39
C GLN A 33 -8.24 4.34 7.19
N LEU A 34 -8.61 3.76 6.04
CA LEU A 34 -8.19 2.42 5.63
C LEU A 34 -6.68 2.36 5.39
N ALA A 35 -6.11 3.33 4.68
CA ALA A 35 -4.67 3.41 4.44
C ALA A 35 -3.87 3.48 5.74
N ARG A 36 -4.33 4.26 6.73
CA ARG A 36 -3.71 4.33 8.07
C ARG A 36 -3.82 3.00 8.82
N GLY A 37 -4.96 2.33 8.76
CA GLY A 37 -5.16 1.01 9.38
C GLY A 37 -4.21 -0.03 8.79
N VAL A 38 -4.21 -0.16 7.46
CA VAL A 38 -3.32 -1.07 6.74
C VAL A 38 -1.85 -0.72 7.00
N GLY A 39 -1.48 0.55 6.96
CA GLY A 39 -0.11 1.01 7.22
C GLY A 39 0.36 0.67 8.64
N LYS A 40 -0.50 0.81 9.64
CA LYS A 40 -0.18 0.42 11.02
C LYS A 40 0.04 -1.09 11.13
N SER A 41 -0.89 -1.90 10.59
CA SER A 41 -0.77 -3.36 10.60
C SER A 41 0.47 -3.85 9.83
N MET A 42 0.79 -3.26 8.68
CA MET A 42 2.02 -3.57 7.94
C MET A 42 3.28 -3.20 8.73
N GLY A 43 3.25 -2.07 9.46
CA GLY A 43 4.37 -1.65 10.31
C GLY A 43 4.61 -2.60 11.48
N GLU A 44 3.56 -3.01 12.19
CA GLU A 44 3.63 -4.00 13.27
C GLU A 44 4.09 -5.37 12.74
N PHE A 45 3.57 -5.79 11.58
CA PHE A 45 3.98 -7.02 10.93
C PHE A 45 5.47 -7.01 10.53
N LYS A 46 5.98 -5.88 10.02
CA LYS A 46 7.40 -5.74 9.67
C LYS A 46 8.30 -5.82 10.91
N LYS A 47 7.90 -5.21 12.02
CA LYS A 47 8.66 -5.29 13.29
C LYS A 47 8.71 -6.72 13.83
N ALA A 48 7.56 -7.39 13.89
CA ALA A 48 7.48 -8.78 14.34
C ALA A 48 8.33 -9.72 13.47
N LYS A 49 8.35 -9.49 12.14
CA LYS A 49 9.24 -10.22 11.24
C LYS A 49 10.71 -10.02 11.55
N GLN A 50 11.12 -8.77 11.78
CA GLN A 50 12.51 -8.45 12.08
C GLN A 50 12.97 -9.09 13.40
N GLU A 51 12.17 -8.98 14.45
CA GLU A 51 12.45 -9.59 15.75
C GLU A 51 12.59 -11.12 15.64
N PHE A 52 11.71 -11.75 14.86
CA PHE A 52 11.78 -13.19 14.58
C PHE A 52 13.04 -13.59 13.78
N GLU A 53 13.46 -12.77 12.81
CA GLU A 53 14.71 -12.99 12.06
C GLU A 53 15.94 -12.85 12.96
N GLU A 54 15.94 -11.89 13.89
CA GLU A 54 17.02 -11.65 14.87
C GLU A 54 17.12 -12.80 15.89
N GLU A 55 15.98 -13.30 16.40
CA GLU A 55 15.93 -14.48 17.27
C GLU A 55 16.44 -15.74 16.55
N ILE A 56 16.00 -15.99 15.31
CA ILE A 56 16.47 -17.14 14.53
C ILE A 56 17.96 -17.05 14.24
N THR A 57 18.47 -15.85 13.96
CA THR A 57 19.90 -15.65 13.67
C THR A 57 20.74 -15.87 14.91
N SER A 58 20.34 -15.32 16.07
CA SER A 58 21.03 -15.54 17.34
C SER A 58 21.02 -17.02 17.75
N ALA A 59 19.86 -17.69 17.63
CA ALA A 59 19.76 -19.12 17.94
C ALA A 59 20.60 -20.01 17.00
N LYS A 60 20.84 -19.59 15.75
CA LYS A 60 21.72 -20.30 14.81
C LYS A 60 23.20 -20.12 15.13
N ASP A 61 23.60 -18.95 15.61
CA ASP A 61 24.99 -18.68 16.00
C ASP A 61 25.37 -19.40 17.30
N ASP A 62 24.41 -19.56 18.22
CA ASP A 62 24.60 -20.32 19.47
C ASP A 62 24.72 -21.84 19.26
N ILE A 63 24.07 -22.40 18.23
CA ILE A 63 24.15 -23.84 17.89
C ILE A 63 25.45 -24.18 17.13
N LYS A 64 26.09 -23.19 16.52
CA LYS A 64 27.28 -23.38 15.67
C LYS A 64 28.62 -23.22 16.41
N SER A 65 28.60 -22.70 17.63
CA SER A 65 29.76 -22.64 18.54
C SER A 65 29.82 -23.86 19.46
#